data_AF-F8Q4Z2-F1
#
_entry.id   AF-F8Q4Z2-F1
#
_cell.length_a   1.000
_cell.length_b   1.000
_cell.length_c   1.000
_cell.angle_alpha   90.00
_cell.angle_beta   90.00
_cell.angle_gamma   90.00
#
_symmetry.space_group_name_H-M   'P 1'
#
loop_
_entity.id
_entity.type
_entity.pdbx_description
1 polymer ?
#
loop_
_entity_poly.entity_id
_entity_poly.type
_entity_poly.pdbx_seq_one_letter_code
_entity_poly.pdbx_strand_id
1 'polypeptide(L)'
;MTLALTLYDVLGIPSSASIDDVRKAYKQKALETHPDKLEPTASEKERRAAEGKFRNVKEAFEILSDPDKRKAYDIRIQCALKNSKIWDKEQEKRTNEREQWARQAKERSENRMKERADLYDSIRRMKQEQTLYTEVVDKLYQELKDMNPEWELRRKQALERKENAARKAQEPRTQRTR
;
A
#
# COMPACT_ATOMS: atom_id res chain seq x y z
N MET A 1 9.55 -19.50 18.86
CA MET A 1 8.22 -19.15 19.42
C MET A 1 8.43 -18.79 20.88
N THR A 2 8.35 -17.51 21.21
CA THR A 2 8.49 -17.02 22.59
C THR A 2 7.20 -17.31 23.35
N LEU A 3 7.09 -18.53 23.90
CA LEU A 3 6.02 -18.89 24.81
C LEU A 3 6.18 -18.03 26.06
N ALA A 4 5.28 -17.06 26.25
CA ALA A 4 5.08 -16.49 27.56
C ALA A 4 4.76 -17.67 28.50
N LEU A 5 5.70 -17.99 29.39
CA LEU A 5 5.61 -19.13 30.29
C LEU A 5 4.34 -18.99 31.13
N THR A 6 3.31 -19.77 30.81
CA THR A 6 2.12 -19.85 31.66
C THR A 6 2.49 -20.59 32.95
N LEU A 7 1.70 -20.44 34.02
CA LEU A 7 1.94 -21.16 35.28
C LEU A 7 1.84 -22.69 35.07
N TYR A 8 1.06 -23.12 34.08
CA TYR A 8 0.98 -24.51 33.64
C TYR A 8 2.29 -24.96 32.96
N ASP A 9 2.89 -24.11 32.11
CA ASP A 9 4.18 -24.39 31.46
C ASP A 9 5.33 -24.43 32.47
N VAL A 10 5.29 -23.61 33.53
CA VAL A 10 6.29 -23.62 34.62
C VAL A 10 6.30 -24.96 35.35
N LEU A 11 5.12 -25.55 35.59
CA LEU A 11 4.99 -26.88 36.17
C LEU A 11 5.15 -28.01 35.14
N GLY A 12 5.08 -27.71 33.85
CA GLY A 12 5.17 -28.68 32.76
C GLY A 12 3.92 -29.56 32.62
N ILE A 13 2.76 -29.04 33.00
CA ILE A 13 1.47 -29.75 32.97
C ILE A 13 0.53 -29.10 31.94
N PRO A 14 -0.41 -29.86 31.35
CA PRO A 14 -1.45 -29.28 30.52
C PRO A 14 -2.44 -28.46 31.38
N SER A 15 -3.10 -27.47 30.79
CA SER A 15 -4.14 -26.68 31.45
C SER A 15 -5.36 -27.51 31.90
N SER A 16 -5.54 -28.71 31.34
CA SER A 16 -6.57 -29.69 31.71
C SER A 16 -6.21 -30.57 32.91
N ALA A 17 -5.01 -30.43 33.49
CA ALA A 17 -4.53 -31.28 34.57
C ALA A 17 -5.36 -31.13 35.87
N SER A 18 -5.50 -32.24 36.62
CA SER A 18 -6.18 -32.25 37.92
C SER A 18 -5.33 -31.58 39.01
N ILE A 19 -5.94 -31.20 40.12
CA ILE A 19 -5.25 -30.67 41.31
C ILE A 19 -4.22 -31.69 41.84
N ASP A 20 -4.51 -32.98 41.73
CA ASP A 20 -3.57 -34.03 42.15
C ASP A 20 -2.35 -34.11 41.24
N ASP A 21 -2.51 -33.83 39.95
CA ASP A 21 -1.41 -33.76 38.99
C ASP A 21 -0.56 -32.51 39.22
N VAL A 22 -1.19 -31.38 39.56
CA VAL A 22 -0.49 -30.15 39.99
C VAL A 22 0.39 -30.42 41.22
N ARG A 23 -0.15 -31.15 42.22
CA ARG A 23 0.60 -31.53 43.43
C ARG A 23 1.77 -32.47 43.13
N LYS A 24 1.58 -33.46 42.25
CA LYS A 24 2.64 -34.38 41.82
C LYS A 24 3.75 -33.64 41.06
N ALA A 25 3.37 -32.79 40.11
CA ALA A 25 4.30 -32.00 39.31
C ALA A 25 5.10 -31.02 40.18
N TYR A 26 4.46 -30.37 41.15
CA TYR A 26 5.16 -29.50 42.12
C TYR A 26 6.22 -30.28 42.91
N LYS A 27 5.90 -31.47 43.41
CA LYS A 27 6.88 -32.30 44.15
C LYS A 27 8.09 -32.66 43.28
N GLN A 28 7.86 -33.08 42.04
CA GLN A 28 8.93 -33.41 41.10
C GLN A 28 9.78 -32.18 40.76
N LYS A 29 9.15 -31.05 40.41
CA LYS A 29 9.83 -29.79 40.09
C LYS A 29 10.58 -29.19 41.27
N ALA A 30 10.04 -29.28 42.48
CA ALA A 30 10.71 -28.82 43.70
C ALA A 30 11.99 -29.61 43.96
N LEU A 31 11.99 -30.94 43.74
CA LEU A 31 13.19 -31.78 43.86
C LEU A 31 14.23 -31.50 42.76
N GLU A 32 13.79 -31.14 41.55
CA GLU A 32 14.67 -30.76 40.44
C GLU A 32 15.31 -29.38 40.62
N THR A 33 14.57 -28.44 41.23
CA THR A 33 14.99 -27.04 41.39
C THR A 33 15.59 -26.72 42.76
N HIS A 34 15.69 -27.71 43.65
CA HIS A 34 16.25 -27.52 44.98
C HIS A 34 17.75 -27.16 44.92
N PRO A 35 18.20 -26.10 45.63
CA PRO A 35 19.60 -25.65 45.58
C PRO A 35 20.59 -26.67 46.14
N ASP A 36 20.14 -27.62 46.97
CA ASP A 36 20.95 -28.71 47.55
C ASP A 36 21.37 -29.79 46.53
N LYS A 37 20.69 -29.85 45.37
CA LYS A 37 21.06 -30.78 44.29
C LYS A 37 22.15 -30.21 43.37
N LEU A 38 22.62 -29.00 43.64
CA LEU A 38 23.72 -28.36 42.92
C LEU A 38 25.05 -28.80 43.52
N GLU A 39 25.99 -29.18 42.67
CA GLU A 39 27.37 -29.47 43.07
C GLU A 39 27.96 -28.31 43.91
N PRO A 40 28.82 -28.58 44.91
CA PRO A 40 29.47 -27.53 45.72
C PRO A 40 30.28 -26.52 44.89
N THR A 41 30.66 -26.89 43.67
CA THR A 41 31.41 -26.12 42.67
C THR A 41 30.55 -25.21 41.79
N ALA A 42 29.22 -25.27 41.92
CA ALA A 42 28.30 -24.48 41.11
C ALA A 42 28.50 -22.97 41.32
N SER A 43 28.49 -22.22 40.23
CA SER A 43 28.66 -20.76 40.25
C SER A 43 27.50 -20.08 40.98
N GLU A 44 27.77 -18.93 41.62
CA GLU A 44 26.74 -18.08 42.25
C GLU A 44 25.57 -17.77 41.28
N LYS A 45 25.86 -17.69 39.98
CA LYS A 45 24.87 -17.49 38.92
C LYS A 45 23.90 -18.67 38.77
N GLU A 46 24.38 -19.90 38.94
CA GLU A 46 23.59 -21.13 38.82
C GLU A 46 22.72 -21.33 40.05
N ARG A 47 23.25 -21.03 41.24
CA ARG A 47 22.47 -21.01 42.50
C ARG A 47 21.32 -20.02 42.43
N ARG A 48 21.58 -18.79 41.96
CA ARG A 48 20.55 -17.76 41.79
C ARG A 48 19.51 -18.14 40.73
N ALA A 49 19.92 -18.82 39.66
CA ALA A 49 19.01 -19.31 38.63
C ALA A 49 18.10 -20.45 39.15
N ALA A 50 18.64 -21.36 39.97
CA ALA A 50 17.86 -22.42 40.62
C ALA A 50 16.85 -21.83 41.62
N GLU A 51 17.27 -20.86 42.45
CA GLU A 51 16.38 -20.16 43.38
C GLU A 51 15.24 -19.43 42.64
N GLY A 52 15.55 -18.77 41.52
CA GLY A 52 14.55 -18.12 40.68
C GLY A 52 13.53 -19.12 40.10
N LYS A 53 13.99 -20.27 39.60
CA LYS A 53 13.10 -21.33 39.10
C LYS A 53 12.23 -21.92 40.21
N PHE A 54 12.81 -22.15 41.40
CA PHE A 54 12.07 -22.64 42.56
C PHE A 54 10.98 -21.66 42.99
N ARG A 55 11.28 -20.36 42.99
CA ARG A 55 10.30 -19.30 43.27
C ARG A 55 9.14 -19.32 42.28
N ASN A 56 9.41 -19.44 40.98
CA ASN A 56 8.39 -19.53 39.95
C ASN A 56 7.52 -20.79 40.09
N VAL A 57 8.13 -21.94 40.42
CA VAL A 57 7.41 -23.21 40.67
C VAL A 57 6.50 -23.09 41.89
N LYS A 58 6.96 -22.43 42.94
CA LYS A 58 6.18 -22.17 44.15
C LYS A 58 4.99 -21.25 43.87
N GLU A 59 5.21 -20.14 43.17
CA GLU A 59 4.16 -19.20 42.77
C GLU A 59 3.10 -19.86 41.87
N ALA A 60 3.54 -20.69 40.92
CA ALA A 60 2.63 -21.49 40.09
C ALA A 60 1.77 -22.45 40.92
N PHE A 61 2.35 -23.12 41.91
CA PHE A 61 1.61 -23.99 42.81
C PHE A 61 0.62 -23.22 43.70
N GLU A 62 0.99 -22.06 44.24
CA GLU A 62 0.12 -21.25 45.10
C GLU A 62 -1.15 -20.77 44.37
N ILE A 63 -1.06 -20.52 43.07
CA ILE A 63 -2.18 -20.06 42.24
C ILE A 63 -2.99 -21.24 41.71
N LEU A 64 -2.34 -22.35 41.32
CA LEU A 64 -3.01 -23.51 40.70
C LEU A 64 -3.58 -24.52 41.71
N SER A 65 -3.12 -24.50 42.96
CA SER A 65 -3.61 -25.40 44.01
C SER A 65 -4.98 -25.00 44.57
N ASP A 66 -5.30 -23.71 44.53
CA ASP A 66 -6.58 -23.15 44.98
C ASP A 66 -7.54 -23.02 43.78
N PRO A 67 -8.72 -23.67 43.83
CA PRO A 67 -9.66 -23.65 42.72
C PRO A 67 -10.16 -22.24 42.36
N ASP A 68 -10.26 -21.32 43.33
CA ASP A 68 -10.76 -19.97 43.06
C ASP A 68 -9.68 -19.09 42.41
N LYS A 69 -8.43 -19.23 42.87
CA LYS A 69 -7.27 -18.56 42.23
C LYS A 69 -7.01 -19.10 40.83
N ARG A 70 -7.16 -20.42 40.62
CA ARG A 70 -7.05 -21.06 39.31
C ARG A 70 -8.08 -20.52 38.34
N LYS A 71 -9.35 -20.42 38.74
CA LYS A 71 -10.42 -19.83 37.91
C LYS A 71 -10.10 -18.38 37.53
N ALA A 72 -9.67 -17.55 38.48
CA ALA A 72 -9.31 -16.16 38.21
C ALA A 72 -8.14 -16.05 37.20
N TYR A 73 -7.13 -16.93 37.35
CA TYR A 73 -6.00 -17.01 36.43
C TYR A 73 -6.43 -17.44 35.02
N ASP A 74 -7.27 -18.47 34.91
CA ASP A 74 -7.79 -18.97 33.63
C ASP A 74 -8.65 -17.91 32.92
N ILE A 75 -9.52 -17.20 33.66
CA ILE A 75 -10.31 -16.09 33.12
C ILE A 75 -9.40 -14.99 32.58
N ARG A 76 -8.34 -14.62 33.32
CA ARG A 76 -7.39 -13.59 32.89
C ARG A 76 -6.69 -13.97 31.59
N ILE A 77 -6.24 -15.22 31.46
CA ILE A 77 -5.63 -15.73 30.22
C ILE A 77 -6.65 -15.70 29.08
N GLN A 78 -7.87 -16.19 29.32
CA GLN A 78 -8.91 -16.23 28.29
C GLN A 78 -9.29 -14.83 27.78
N CYS A 79 -9.42 -13.85 28.68
CA CYS A 79 -9.69 -12.46 28.31
C CYS A 79 -8.54 -11.86 27.49
N ALA A 80 -7.28 -12.11 27.88
CA ALA A 80 -6.12 -11.66 27.12
C ALA A 80 -6.07 -12.29 25.71
N LEU A 81 -6.32 -13.59 25.60
CA LEU A 81 -6.36 -14.30 24.31
C LEU A 81 -7.51 -13.84 23.41
N LYS A 82 -8.69 -13.57 23.97
CA LYS A 82 -9.83 -13.03 23.22
C LYS A 82 -9.52 -11.64 22.69
N ASN A 83 -8.92 -10.76 23.50
CA ASN A 83 -8.52 -9.42 23.09
C ASN A 83 -7.46 -9.45 21.98
N SER A 84 -6.47 -10.34 22.06
CA SER A 84 -5.48 -10.53 20.98
C SER A 84 -6.16 -10.89 19.66
N LYS A 85 -7.06 -11.88 19.67
CA LYS A 85 -7.76 -12.32 18.45
C LYS A 85 -8.63 -11.24 17.83
N ILE A 86 -9.21 -10.35 18.64
CA ILE A 86 -10.00 -9.20 18.16
C ILE A 86 -9.07 -8.21 17.47
N TRP A 87 -7.94 -7.89 18.11
CA TRP A 87 -6.96 -6.95 17.57
C TRP A 87 -6.33 -7.46 16.26
N ASP A 88 -5.99 -8.75 16.18
CA ASP A 88 -5.41 -9.37 14.99
C ASP A 88 -6.36 -9.30 13.78
N LYS A 89 -7.65 -9.61 13.98
CA LYS A 89 -8.67 -9.48 12.93
C LYS A 89 -8.89 -8.05 12.47
N GLU A 90 -8.79 -7.10 13.38
CA GLU A 90 -8.96 -5.69 13.06
C GLU A 90 -7.75 -5.14 12.28
N GLN A 91 -6.54 -5.57 12.60
CA GLN A 91 -5.34 -5.24 11.80
C GLN A 91 -5.43 -5.84 10.38
N GLU A 92 -5.89 -7.08 10.26
CA GLU A 92 -6.08 -7.72 8.95
C GLU A 92 -7.12 -6.98 8.10
N LYS A 93 -8.24 -6.55 8.70
CA LYS A 93 -9.24 -5.75 8.00
C LYS A 93 -8.65 -4.41 7.51
N ARG A 94 -7.90 -3.71 8.37
CA ARG A 94 -7.30 -2.41 8.04
C ARG A 94 -6.22 -2.53 6.96
N THR A 95 -5.46 -3.61 6.95
CA THR A 95 -4.44 -3.87 5.92
C THR A 95 -5.10 -4.18 4.59
N ASN A 96 -6.12 -5.05 4.57
CA ASN A 96 -6.91 -5.34 3.38
C ASN A 96 -7.59 -4.08 2.80
N GLU A 97 -8.16 -3.21 3.65
CA GLU A 97 -8.75 -1.94 3.22
C GLU A 97 -7.70 -0.99 2.61
N ARG A 98 -6.50 -0.91 3.20
CA ARG A 98 -5.38 -0.12 2.65
C ARG A 98 -4.91 -0.65 1.30
N GLU A 99 -4.80 -1.96 1.16
CA GLU A 99 -4.41 -2.59 -0.10
C GLU A 99 -5.47 -2.40 -1.18
N GLN A 100 -6.75 -2.52 -0.84
CA GLN A 100 -7.85 -2.24 -1.75
C GLN A 100 -7.85 -0.77 -2.17
N TRP A 101 -7.66 0.16 -1.24
CA TRP A 101 -7.52 1.58 -1.56
C TRP A 101 -6.33 1.85 -2.48
N ALA A 102 -5.17 1.23 -2.22
CA ALA A 102 -3.98 1.36 -3.06
C ALA A 102 -4.22 0.79 -4.47
N ARG A 103 -4.89 -0.36 -4.58
CA ARG A 103 -5.26 -0.98 -5.87
C ARG A 103 -6.18 -0.06 -6.66
N GLN A 104 -7.24 0.46 -6.03
CA GLN A 104 -8.15 1.41 -6.66
C GLN A 104 -7.47 2.73 -7.03
N ALA A 105 -6.52 3.22 -6.24
CA ALA A 105 -5.77 4.42 -6.55
C ALA A 105 -4.84 4.21 -7.76
N LYS A 106 -4.19 3.04 -7.84
CA LYS A 106 -3.36 2.64 -8.96
C LYS A 106 -4.19 2.51 -10.24
N GLU A 107 -5.32 1.80 -10.18
CA GLU A 107 -6.24 1.65 -11.31
C GLU A 107 -6.78 3.00 -11.78
N ARG A 108 -7.20 3.88 -10.87
CA ARG A 108 -7.60 5.26 -11.22
C ARG A 108 -6.48 6.03 -11.90
N SER A 109 -5.22 5.82 -11.48
CA SER A 109 -4.06 6.43 -12.13
C SER A 109 -3.79 5.86 -13.51
N GLU A 110 -3.89 4.55 -13.67
CA GLU A 110 -3.70 3.85 -14.93
C GLU A 110 -4.78 4.25 -15.95
N ASN A 111 -6.04 4.36 -15.51
CA ASN A 111 -7.13 4.82 -16.36
C ASN A 111 -6.90 6.26 -16.84
N ARG A 112 -6.49 7.18 -15.95
CA ARG A 112 -6.11 8.55 -16.35
C ARG A 112 -4.96 8.59 -17.36
N MET A 113 -3.98 7.70 -17.20
CA MET A 113 -2.85 7.61 -18.14
C MET A 113 -3.28 7.03 -19.49
N LYS A 114 -4.16 6.03 -19.48
CA LYS A 114 -4.70 5.42 -20.69
C LYS A 114 -5.55 6.41 -21.49
N GLU A 115 -6.48 7.11 -20.83
CA GLU A 115 -7.27 8.18 -21.45
C GLU A 115 -6.37 9.25 -22.10
N ARG A 116 -5.28 9.61 -21.41
CA ARG A 116 -4.30 10.56 -21.94
C ARG A 116 -3.51 10.00 -23.13
N ALA A 117 -3.14 8.72 -23.10
CA ALA A 117 -2.47 8.05 -24.22
C ALA A 117 -3.38 7.98 -25.46
N ASP A 118 -4.63 7.56 -25.27
CA ASP A 118 -5.65 7.49 -26.33
C ASP A 118 -5.89 8.87 -26.97
N LEU A 119 -5.91 9.93 -26.15
CA LEU A 119 -5.96 11.31 -26.63
C LEU A 119 -4.76 11.66 -27.51
N TYR A 120 -3.53 11.35 -27.08
CA TYR A 120 -2.33 11.62 -27.88
C TYR A 120 -2.34 10.86 -29.21
N ASP A 121 -2.80 9.60 -29.20
CA ASP A 121 -2.93 8.81 -30.42
C ASP A 121 -3.98 9.39 -31.38
N SER A 122 -5.10 9.90 -30.86
CA SER A 122 -6.09 10.61 -31.69
C SER A 122 -5.51 11.90 -32.32
N ILE A 123 -4.80 12.72 -31.55
CA ILE A 123 -4.17 13.95 -32.03
C ILE A 123 -3.11 13.63 -33.09
N ARG A 124 -2.34 12.57 -32.88
CA ARG A 124 -1.31 12.13 -33.83
C ARG A 124 -1.94 11.74 -35.17
N ARG A 125 -3.01 10.94 -35.16
CA ARG A 125 -3.74 10.56 -36.38
C ARG A 125 -4.29 11.78 -37.12
N MET A 126 -4.94 12.69 -36.39
CA MET A 126 -5.45 13.95 -36.94
C MET A 126 -4.36 14.79 -37.62
N LYS A 127 -3.17 14.89 -37.00
CA LYS A 127 -2.03 15.59 -37.59
C LYS A 127 -1.53 14.91 -38.87
N GLN A 128 -1.47 13.57 -38.89
CA GLN A 128 -1.08 12.82 -40.07
C GLN A 128 -2.07 13.02 -41.23
N GLU A 129 -3.36 13.03 -40.94
CA GLU A 129 -4.40 13.32 -41.94
C GLU A 129 -4.27 14.76 -42.47
N GLN A 130 -4.01 15.74 -41.60
CA GLN A 130 -3.75 17.12 -42.02
C GLN A 130 -2.52 17.23 -42.91
N THR A 131 -1.41 16.54 -42.57
CA THR A 131 -0.21 16.55 -43.41
C THR A 131 -0.45 15.90 -44.76
N LEU A 132 -1.18 14.78 -44.80
CA LEU A 132 -1.55 14.12 -46.06
C LEU A 132 -2.43 15.03 -46.92
N TYR A 133 -3.41 15.71 -46.31
CA TYR A 133 -4.23 16.69 -47.01
C TYR A 133 -3.40 17.83 -47.60
N THR A 134 -2.48 18.41 -46.82
CA THR A 134 -1.58 19.47 -47.31
C THR A 134 -0.69 18.97 -48.45
N GLU A 135 -0.15 17.75 -48.35
CA GLU A 135 0.67 17.15 -49.40
C GLU A 135 -0.12 16.90 -50.69
N VAL A 136 -1.36 16.41 -50.58
CA VAL A 136 -2.26 16.21 -51.72
C VAL A 136 -2.59 17.54 -52.38
N VAL A 137 -2.92 18.56 -51.58
CA VAL A 137 -3.20 19.91 -52.06
C VAL A 137 -1.98 20.52 -52.75
N ASP A 138 -0.78 20.37 -52.17
CA ASP A 138 0.47 20.85 -52.77
C ASP A 138 0.75 20.16 -54.11
N LYS A 139 0.54 18.85 -54.21
CA LYS A 139 0.68 18.11 -55.49
C LYS A 139 -0.30 18.62 -56.54
N LEU A 140 -1.58 18.79 -56.16
CA LEU A 140 -2.59 19.35 -57.06
C LEU A 140 -2.21 20.78 -57.51
N TYR A 141 -1.65 21.59 -56.62
CA TYR A 141 -1.16 22.92 -56.97
C TYR A 141 0.01 22.88 -57.96
N GLN A 142 0.96 21.94 -57.81
CA GLN A 142 2.04 21.77 -58.77
C GLN A 142 1.50 21.31 -60.14
N GLU A 143 0.60 20.34 -60.18
CA GLU A 143 -0.03 19.89 -61.43
C GLU A 143 -0.80 21.03 -62.14
N LEU A 144 -1.57 21.82 -61.38
CA LEU A 144 -2.26 23.00 -61.89
C LEU A 144 -1.29 24.04 -62.45
N LYS A 145 -0.14 24.22 -61.79
CA LYS A 145 0.92 25.14 -62.22
C LYS A 145 1.55 24.69 -63.53
N ASP A 146 1.83 23.40 -63.67
CA ASP A 146 2.42 22.82 -64.88
C ASP A 146 1.45 22.86 -66.06
N MET A 147 0.14 22.69 -65.82
CA MET A 147 -0.90 22.75 -66.86
C MET A 147 -1.28 24.18 -67.29
N ASN A 148 -1.18 25.17 -66.39
CA ASN A 148 -1.60 26.54 -66.68
C ASN A 148 -0.61 27.57 -66.11
N PRO A 149 0.51 27.83 -66.80
CA PRO A 149 1.55 28.74 -66.31
C PRO A 149 1.09 30.20 -66.19
N GLU A 150 0.06 30.61 -66.95
CA GLU A 150 -0.54 31.95 -66.80
C GLU A 150 -1.36 32.12 -65.51
N TRP A 151 -1.73 31.03 -64.84
CA TRP A 151 -2.56 31.06 -63.64
C TRP A 151 -1.91 31.84 -62.49
N GLU A 152 -0.59 31.68 -62.29
CA GLU A 152 0.15 32.45 -61.29
C GLU A 152 0.15 33.95 -61.60
N LEU A 153 0.25 34.33 -62.89
CA LEU A 153 0.21 35.73 -63.31
C LEU A 153 -1.17 36.34 -63.00
N ARG A 154 -2.25 35.62 -63.32
CA ARG A 154 -3.63 36.04 -62.99
C ARG A 154 -3.86 36.12 -61.48
N ARG A 155 -3.32 35.18 -60.70
CA ARG A 155 -3.40 35.18 -59.23
C ARG A 155 -2.67 36.38 -58.61
N LYS A 156 -1.45 36.69 -59.08
CA LYS A 156 -0.68 37.87 -58.63
C LYS A 156 -1.41 39.17 -58.95
N GLN A 157 -1.89 39.32 -60.18
CA GLN A 157 -2.70 40.47 -60.58
C GLN A 157 -3.98 40.61 -59.73
N ALA A 158 -4.63 39.49 -59.34
CA ALA A 158 -5.80 39.52 -58.48
C ALA A 158 -5.48 39.92 -57.03
N LEU A 159 -4.34 39.48 -56.48
CA LEU A 159 -3.87 39.90 -55.15
C LEU A 159 -3.48 41.38 -55.13
N GLU A 160 -2.74 41.86 -56.14
CA GLU A 160 -2.42 43.27 -56.31
C GLU A 160 -3.68 44.14 -56.43
N ARG A 161 -4.70 43.67 -57.17
CA ARG A 161 -6.00 44.36 -57.24
C ARG A 161 -6.68 44.44 -55.87
N LYS A 162 -6.64 43.37 -55.08
CA LYS A 162 -7.19 43.36 -53.72
C LYS A 162 -6.41 44.26 -52.76
N GLU A 163 -5.09 44.26 -52.84
CA GLU A 163 -4.22 45.09 -52.01
C GLU A 163 -4.35 46.57 -52.36
N ASN A 164 -4.39 46.90 -53.66
CA ASN A 164 -4.67 48.26 -54.13
C ASN A 164 -6.08 48.72 -53.75
N ALA A 165 -7.08 47.83 -53.80
CA ALA A 165 -8.43 48.14 -53.31
C ALA A 165 -8.45 48.37 -51.79
N ALA A 166 -7.67 47.60 -51.01
CA ALA A 166 -7.53 47.77 -49.58
C ALA A 166 -6.79 49.09 -49.21
N ARG A 167 -5.71 49.42 -49.93
CA ARG A 167 -5.00 50.71 -49.78
C ARG A 167 -5.92 51.89 -50.11
N LYS A 168 -6.65 51.83 -51.22
CA LYS A 168 -7.63 52.86 -51.61
C LYS A 168 -8.80 52.98 -50.63
N ALA A 169 -9.16 51.90 -49.94
CA ALA A 169 -10.15 51.92 -48.86
C ALA A 169 -9.60 52.49 -47.55
N GLN A 170 -8.29 52.42 -47.33
CA GLN A 170 -7.58 53.00 -46.17
C GLN A 170 -7.16 54.46 -46.39
N GLU A 171 -7.12 54.95 -47.62
CA GLU A 171 -6.92 56.37 -47.91
C GLU A 171 -8.10 57.18 -47.32
N PRO A 172 -7.85 58.15 -46.43
CA PRO A 172 -8.92 59.00 -45.91
C PRO A 172 -9.53 59.77 -47.08
N ARG A 173 -10.87 59.81 -47.17
CA ARG A 173 -11.61 60.66 -48.14
C ARG A 173 -11.22 62.12 -47.94
N THR A 174 -10.17 62.57 -48.61
CA THR A 174 -9.77 63.97 -48.65
C THR A 174 -10.79 64.73 -49.49
N GLN A 175 -11.70 65.35 -48.77
CA GLN A 175 -12.42 66.59 -49.10
C GLN A 175 -12.73 66.81 -50.58
N ARG A 176 -13.93 66.38 -51.00
CA ARG A 176 -14.64 67.06 -52.09
C ARG A 176 -15.26 68.33 -51.51
N THR A 177 -14.43 69.33 -51.23
CA THR A 177 -14.89 70.68 -50.90
C THR A 177 -15.31 71.40 -52.17
N ARG A 178 -16.61 71.72 -52.19
CA ARG A 178 -17.30 72.89 -52.77
C ARG A 178 -17.15 73.18 -54.27
#